data_AF-A0A9E0MM99-F1
#
_entry.id   AF-A0A9E0MM99-F1
#
_cell.length_a   1.000
_cell.length_b   1.000
_cell.length_c   1.000
_cell.angle_alpha   90.00
_cell.angle_beta   90.00
_cell.angle_gamma   90.00
#
_symmetry.space_group_name_H-M   'P 1'
#
loop_
_entity.id
_entity.type
_entity.pdbx_description
1 polymer ?
#
loop_
_entity_poly.entity_id
_entity_poly.type
_entity_poly.pdbx_seq_one_letter_code
_entity_poly.pdbx_strand_id
1 'polypeptide(L)'
;MTTLPPRQQVQQLVASLRRRLPGQLEGLLDHPRFTAGREALARLDDEAVAAAVAAMPPEEAEAIAAALRERWAALAEVELEPTAAIVAPDEVWIGHRPIAISLSIEVDDSVTVDEVAWDGATSQSRTTASITAQPPTDERPAILTVRAHVRARTTTARTILVATARITLRQPRILLSDDHRRLLVTDHTGRPALGVLVEIGAARHVTGAGGAIELDARAPTGATLTVAGIAAGKVT
;
A
#
# COMPACT_ATOMS: atom_id res chain seq x y z
N MET A 1 -0.40 -9.84 -17.90
CA MET A 1 0.22 -8.71 -17.15
C MET A 1 -0.41 -8.80 -15.78
N THR A 2 0.38 -9.05 -14.74
CA THR A 2 -0.12 -9.26 -13.38
C THR A 2 -0.81 -8.00 -12.85
N THR A 3 -2.05 -8.10 -12.37
CA THR A 3 -2.85 -6.97 -11.83
C THR A 3 -2.54 -6.66 -10.37
N LEU A 4 -1.72 -7.48 -9.70
CA LEU A 4 -1.36 -7.30 -8.31
C LEU A 4 -0.57 -6.00 -8.08
N PRO A 5 -0.72 -5.35 -6.92
CA PRO A 5 0.12 -4.22 -6.55
C PRO A 5 1.62 -4.58 -6.54
N PRO A 6 2.54 -3.67 -6.92
CA PRO A 6 3.97 -3.98 -7.09
C PRO A 6 4.63 -4.67 -5.88
N ARG A 7 4.37 -4.18 -4.67
CA ARG A 7 4.89 -4.77 -3.42
C ARG A 7 4.41 -6.22 -3.25
N GLN A 8 3.15 -6.49 -3.54
CA GLN A 8 2.53 -7.80 -3.40
C GLN A 8 3.05 -8.76 -4.49
N GLN A 9 3.40 -8.24 -5.68
CA GLN A 9 4.13 -9.02 -6.68
C GLN A 9 5.50 -9.48 -6.16
N VAL A 10 6.26 -8.60 -5.49
CA VAL A 10 7.55 -8.99 -4.89
C VAL A 10 7.35 -10.06 -3.81
N GLN A 11 6.37 -9.88 -2.91
CA GLN A 11 6.07 -10.88 -1.88
C GLN A 11 5.70 -12.24 -2.48
N GLN A 12 4.85 -12.25 -3.50
CA GLN A 12 4.48 -13.48 -4.23
C GLN A 12 5.71 -14.13 -4.86
N LEU A 13 6.54 -13.35 -5.57
CA LEU A 13 7.74 -13.84 -6.25
C LEU A 13 8.72 -14.46 -5.25
N VAL A 14 9.01 -13.79 -4.13
CA VAL A 14 9.94 -14.31 -3.12
C VAL A 14 9.41 -15.58 -2.47
N ALA A 15 8.12 -15.62 -2.11
CA ALA A 15 7.49 -16.81 -1.54
C ALA A 15 7.52 -17.99 -2.53
N SER A 16 7.25 -17.72 -3.81
CA SER A 16 7.26 -18.73 -4.88
C SER A 16 8.68 -19.23 -5.15
N LEU A 17 9.65 -18.33 -5.26
CA LEU A 17 11.08 -18.65 -5.42
C LEU A 17 11.54 -19.62 -4.34
N ARG A 18 11.26 -19.30 -3.07
CA ARG A 18 11.68 -20.13 -1.94
C ARG A 18 11.06 -21.53 -1.97
N ARG A 19 9.81 -21.66 -2.42
CA ARG A 19 9.08 -22.94 -2.40
C ARG A 19 9.32 -23.81 -3.63
N ARG A 20 9.52 -23.19 -4.80
CA ARG A 20 9.55 -23.87 -6.10
C ARG A 20 10.97 -24.06 -6.62
N LEU A 21 11.79 -23.02 -6.56
CA LEU A 21 13.12 -23.04 -7.17
C LEU A 21 14.03 -24.16 -6.63
N PRO A 22 14.05 -24.49 -5.31
CA PRO A 22 14.86 -25.60 -4.83
C PRO A 22 14.52 -26.95 -5.46
N GLY A 23 13.24 -27.24 -5.68
CA GLY A 23 12.79 -28.47 -6.34
C GLY A 23 13.11 -28.47 -7.84
N GLN A 24 12.99 -27.32 -8.51
CA GLN A 24 13.36 -27.17 -9.92
C GLN A 24 14.87 -27.35 -10.17
N LEU A 25 15.70 -27.06 -9.15
CA LEU A 25 17.15 -27.19 -9.19
C LEU A 25 17.68 -28.35 -8.34
N GLU A 26 16.81 -29.33 -8.03
CA GLU A 26 17.18 -30.51 -7.25
C GLU A 26 18.37 -31.25 -7.92
N GLY A 27 19.30 -31.75 -7.11
CA GLY A 27 20.54 -32.37 -7.56
C GLY A 27 21.62 -31.38 -8.06
N LEU A 28 21.23 -30.24 -8.66
CA LEU A 28 22.19 -29.17 -8.96
C LEU A 28 22.62 -28.44 -7.69
N LEU A 29 21.69 -28.09 -6.81
CA LEU A 29 21.98 -27.35 -5.57
C LEU A 29 22.84 -28.13 -4.56
N ASP A 30 22.96 -29.45 -4.71
CA ASP A 30 23.81 -30.29 -3.87
C ASP A 30 25.30 -30.17 -4.22
N HIS A 31 25.62 -29.62 -5.39
CA HIS A 31 27.00 -29.42 -5.80
C HIS A 31 27.66 -28.27 -5.00
N PRO A 32 28.87 -28.44 -4.43
CA PRO A 32 29.51 -27.44 -3.55
C PRO A 32 29.63 -26.02 -4.14
N ARG A 33 29.78 -25.92 -5.46
CA ARG A 33 29.80 -24.64 -6.20
C ARG A 33 28.57 -23.75 -5.98
N PHE A 34 27.43 -24.31 -5.56
CA PHE A 34 26.18 -23.58 -5.34
C PHE A 34 25.85 -23.36 -3.87
N THR A 35 26.77 -23.68 -2.95
CA THR A 35 26.57 -23.50 -1.50
C THR A 35 26.08 -22.10 -1.14
N ALA A 36 26.74 -21.06 -1.68
CA ALA A 36 26.37 -19.67 -1.44
C ALA A 36 24.95 -19.32 -1.95
N GLY A 37 24.53 -19.90 -3.09
CA GLY A 37 23.19 -19.70 -3.64
C GLY A 37 22.11 -20.35 -2.78
N ARG A 38 22.37 -21.58 -2.33
CA ARG A 38 21.49 -22.30 -1.41
C ARG A 38 21.33 -21.58 -0.07
N GLU A 39 22.42 -21.08 0.50
CA GLU A 39 22.40 -20.28 1.73
C GLU A 39 21.67 -18.95 1.53
N ALA A 40 21.83 -18.29 0.39
CA ALA A 40 21.09 -17.07 0.07
C ALA A 40 19.58 -17.31 0.01
N LEU A 41 19.13 -18.40 -0.62
CA LEU A 41 17.71 -18.78 -0.65
C LEU A 41 17.18 -19.11 0.74
N ALA A 42 17.97 -19.80 1.57
CA ALA A 42 17.58 -20.14 2.94
C ALA A 42 17.42 -18.91 3.85
N ARG A 43 18.04 -17.77 3.52
CA ARG A 43 17.91 -16.51 4.27
C ARG A 43 16.64 -15.71 3.92
N LEU A 44 15.88 -16.13 2.92
CA LEU A 44 14.61 -15.50 2.56
C LEU A 44 13.54 -15.88 3.59
N ASP A 45 13.57 -15.19 4.73
CA ASP A 45 12.57 -15.29 5.79
C ASP A 45 11.31 -14.50 5.42
N ASP A 46 10.13 -15.11 5.61
CA ASP A 46 8.85 -14.54 5.17
C ASP A 46 8.51 -13.24 5.93
N GLU A 47 8.87 -13.15 7.22
CA GLU A 47 8.57 -11.99 8.06
C GLU A 47 9.49 -10.81 7.73
N ALA A 48 10.80 -11.06 7.64
CA ALA A 48 11.78 -10.05 7.26
C ALA A 48 11.53 -9.50 5.85
N VAL A 49 11.17 -10.37 4.90
CA VAL A 49 10.80 -9.97 3.55
C VAL A 49 9.52 -9.14 3.55
N ALA A 50 8.49 -9.55 4.29
CA ALA A 50 7.24 -8.80 4.38
C ALA A 50 7.47 -7.38 4.94
N ALA A 51 8.30 -7.24 5.98
CA ALA A 51 8.67 -5.95 6.56
C ALA A 51 9.46 -5.07 5.57
N ALA A 52 10.46 -5.64 4.89
CA ALA A 52 11.27 -4.91 3.91
C ALA A 52 10.43 -4.41 2.73
N VAL A 53 9.56 -5.27 2.20
CA VAL A 53 8.69 -4.92 1.06
C VAL A 53 7.63 -3.89 1.46
N ALA A 54 7.12 -3.92 2.69
CA ALA A 54 6.17 -2.92 3.18
C ALA A 54 6.78 -1.50 3.23
N ALA A 55 8.08 -1.37 3.47
CA ALA A 55 8.79 -0.09 3.49
C ALA A 55 9.23 0.41 2.10
N MET A 56 9.14 -0.44 1.07
CA MET A 56 9.69 -0.19 -0.26
C MET A 56 8.80 0.75 -1.09
N PRO A 57 9.33 1.73 -1.83
CA PRO A 57 8.56 2.48 -2.83
C PRO A 57 7.98 1.58 -3.93
N PRO A 58 6.80 1.88 -4.49
CA PRO A 58 6.18 1.05 -5.54
C PRO A 58 7.05 0.88 -6.79
N GLU A 59 7.73 1.94 -7.23
CA GLU A 59 8.64 1.91 -8.40
C GLU A 59 9.83 0.97 -8.17
N GLU A 60 10.38 1.00 -6.96
CA GLU A 60 11.47 0.10 -6.57
C GLU A 60 10.97 -1.35 -6.49
N ALA A 61 9.76 -1.58 -5.96
CA ALA A 61 9.14 -2.90 -5.93
C ALA A 61 8.91 -3.47 -7.34
N GLU A 62 8.47 -2.63 -8.29
CA GLU A 62 8.31 -3.04 -9.69
C GLU A 62 9.65 -3.43 -10.33
N ALA A 63 10.69 -2.61 -10.13
CA ALA A 63 12.03 -2.90 -10.64
C ALA A 63 12.61 -4.21 -10.05
N ILE A 64 12.43 -4.43 -8.74
CA ILE A 64 12.86 -5.65 -8.06
C ILE A 64 12.08 -6.86 -8.55
N ALA A 65 10.75 -6.75 -8.69
CA ALA A 65 9.92 -7.83 -9.21
C ALA A 65 10.34 -8.25 -10.62
N ALA A 66 10.61 -7.28 -11.50
CA ALA A 66 11.09 -7.54 -12.86
C ALA A 66 12.46 -8.25 -12.84
N ALA A 67 13.42 -7.74 -12.06
CA ALA A 67 14.77 -8.31 -11.96
C ALA A 67 14.76 -9.74 -11.38
N LEU A 68 13.93 -9.99 -10.36
CA LEU A 68 13.77 -11.34 -9.79
C LEU A 68 13.17 -12.31 -10.79
N ARG A 69 12.14 -11.87 -11.54
CA ARG A 69 11.49 -12.70 -12.56
C ARG A 69 12.44 -13.04 -13.71
N GLU A 70 13.19 -12.07 -14.22
CA GLU A 70 14.18 -12.28 -15.27
C GLU A 70 15.26 -13.28 -14.83
N ARG A 71 15.80 -13.10 -13.61
CA ARG A 71 16.82 -13.99 -13.06
C ARG A 71 16.30 -15.40 -12.82
N TRP A 72 15.06 -15.56 -12.37
CA TRP A 72 14.44 -16.88 -12.24
C TRP A 72 14.27 -17.52 -13.62
N ALA A 73 13.71 -16.79 -14.59
CA ALA A 73 13.50 -17.31 -15.95
C ALA A 73 14.80 -17.76 -16.64
N ALA A 74 15.94 -17.18 -16.28
CA ALA A 74 17.26 -17.60 -16.75
C ALA A 74 17.75 -18.94 -16.14
N LEU A 75 17.19 -19.35 -15.00
CA LEU A 75 17.56 -20.57 -14.27
C LEU A 75 16.56 -21.71 -14.48
N ALA A 76 15.27 -21.41 -14.48
CA ALA A 76 14.18 -22.37 -14.54
C ALA A 76 12.87 -21.72 -15.01
N GLU A 77 11.84 -22.53 -15.26
CA GLU A 77 10.49 -22.04 -15.54
C GLU A 77 9.92 -21.30 -14.31
N VAL A 78 9.28 -20.15 -14.55
CA VAL A 78 8.73 -19.31 -13.47
C VAL A 78 7.36 -19.86 -13.03
N GLU A 79 7.33 -20.52 -11.88
CA GLU A 79 6.11 -21.04 -11.26
C GLU A 79 5.69 -20.17 -10.06
N LEU A 80 4.59 -19.42 -10.22
CA LEU A 80 4.09 -18.55 -9.15
C LEU A 80 3.06 -19.28 -8.28
N GLU A 81 3.16 -19.11 -6.97
CA GLU A 81 2.12 -19.52 -6.03
C GLU A 81 0.87 -18.64 -6.21
N PRO A 82 -0.34 -19.24 -6.18
CA PRO A 82 -1.59 -18.49 -6.19
C PRO A 82 -1.65 -17.46 -5.07
N THR A 83 -2.06 -16.22 -5.37
CA THR A 83 -2.12 -15.14 -4.38
C THR A 83 -3.27 -14.17 -4.62
N ALA A 84 -3.65 -13.48 -3.55
CA ALA A 84 -4.66 -12.43 -3.57
C ALA A 84 -4.18 -11.22 -2.76
N ALA A 85 -4.49 -10.03 -3.24
CA ALA A 85 -4.15 -8.77 -2.59
C ALA A 85 -5.40 -7.89 -2.45
N ILE A 86 -5.50 -7.19 -1.31
CA ILE A 86 -6.45 -6.09 -1.17
C ILE A 86 -5.79 -4.84 -1.77
N VAL A 87 -6.44 -4.25 -2.76
CA VAL A 87 -6.10 -2.93 -3.28
C VAL A 87 -6.82 -1.88 -2.42
N ALA A 88 -6.03 -1.07 -1.77
CA ALA A 88 -6.47 0.01 -0.89
C ALA A 88 -5.43 1.14 -0.94
N PRO A 89 -5.81 2.39 -0.60
CA PRO A 89 -4.82 3.44 -0.36
C PRO A 89 -3.90 3.06 0.81
N ASP A 90 -2.60 3.29 0.66
CA ASP A 90 -1.63 3.11 1.76
C ASP A 90 -1.90 4.08 2.92
N GLU A 91 -2.37 5.28 2.58
CA GLU A 91 -2.58 6.39 3.48
C GLU A 91 -3.85 7.17 3.11
N VAL A 92 -4.61 7.56 4.13
CA VAL A 92 -5.80 8.39 3.97
C VAL A 92 -5.78 9.50 5.01
N TRP A 93 -5.94 10.73 4.52
CA TRP A 93 -6.16 11.89 5.37
C TRP A 93 -7.63 11.94 5.79
N ILE A 94 -7.89 12.05 7.09
CA ILE A 94 -9.23 12.03 7.67
C ILE A 94 -9.44 13.23 8.60
N GLY A 95 -10.62 13.83 8.52
CA GLY A 95 -11.06 14.93 9.37
C GLY A 95 -11.77 14.46 10.63
N HIS A 96 -12.73 15.26 11.08
CA HIS A 96 -13.56 14.94 12.25
C HIS A 96 -14.80 14.10 11.92
N ARG A 97 -14.99 13.70 10.66
CA ARG A 97 -16.11 12.87 10.23
C ARG A 97 -15.62 11.53 9.67
N PRO A 98 -16.38 10.44 9.88
CA PRO A 98 -16.06 9.16 9.27
C PRO A 98 -16.12 9.24 7.75
N ILE A 99 -15.25 8.50 7.08
CA ILE A 99 -15.22 8.39 5.61
C ILE A 99 -15.25 6.93 5.18
N ALA A 100 -15.86 6.66 4.03
CA ALA A 100 -15.87 5.35 3.42
C ALA A 100 -14.62 5.19 2.54
N ILE A 101 -13.87 4.10 2.74
CA ILE A 101 -12.72 3.73 1.93
C ILE A 101 -13.10 2.52 1.08
N SER A 102 -13.02 2.68 -0.23
CA SER A 102 -13.25 1.58 -1.18
C SER A 102 -12.06 0.63 -1.21
N LEU A 103 -12.38 -0.66 -1.23
CA LEU A 103 -11.45 -1.77 -1.26
C LEU A 103 -11.81 -2.69 -2.43
N SER A 104 -10.80 -3.26 -3.09
CA SER A 104 -11.00 -4.32 -4.08
C SER A 104 -10.01 -5.47 -3.88
N ILE A 105 -10.35 -6.65 -4.40
CA ILE A 105 -9.45 -7.80 -4.49
C ILE A 105 -8.88 -7.88 -5.89
N GLU A 106 -7.56 -7.95 -5.96
CA GLU A 106 -6.82 -8.37 -7.14
C GLU A 106 -6.19 -9.73 -6.88
N VAL A 107 -6.18 -10.59 -7.89
CA VAL A 107 -5.58 -11.93 -7.85
C VAL A 107 -4.63 -12.09 -9.02
N ASP A 108 -3.73 -13.06 -8.92
CA ASP A 108 -2.90 -13.43 -10.07
C ASP A 108 -3.71 -14.11 -11.19
N ASP A 109 -3.14 -14.13 -12.39
CA ASP A 109 -3.79 -14.65 -13.61
C ASP A 109 -4.17 -16.14 -13.53
N SER A 110 -3.59 -16.92 -12.60
CA SER A 110 -3.90 -18.34 -12.42
C SER A 110 -5.11 -18.61 -11.52
N VAL A 111 -5.69 -17.56 -10.94
CA VAL A 111 -6.74 -17.64 -9.92
C VAL A 111 -8.08 -17.11 -10.44
N THR A 112 -9.12 -17.90 -10.21
CA THR A 112 -10.52 -17.48 -10.39
C THR A 112 -11.20 -17.33 -9.03
N VAL A 113 -11.73 -16.15 -8.74
CA VAL A 113 -12.41 -15.85 -7.47
C VAL A 113 -13.85 -16.35 -7.49
N ASP A 114 -14.19 -17.23 -6.55
CA ASP A 114 -15.56 -17.70 -6.34
C ASP A 114 -16.30 -16.79 -5.35
N GLU A 115 -15.69 -16.49 -4.20
CA GLU A 115 -16.29 -15.72 -3.11
C GLU A 115 -15.22 -15.00 -2.27
N VAL A 116 -15.57 -13.84 -1.72
CA VAL A 116 -14.72 -13.09 -0.77
C VAL A 116 -15.51 -12.81 0.50
N ALA A 117 -14.99 -13.27 1.64
CA ALA A 117 -15.46 -12.89 2.96
C ALA A 117 -14.54 -11.81 3.54
N TRP A 118 -15.10 -10.69 3.96
CA TRP A 118 -14.36 -9.53 4.45
C TRP A 118 -14.47 -9.42 5.96
N ASP A 119 -13.33 -9.23 6.64
CA ASP A 119 -13.28 -8.96 8.07
C ASP A 119 -13.15 -7.44 8.28
N GLY A 120 -14.16 -6.83 8.90
CA GLY A 120 -14.18 -5.41 9.22
C GLY A 120 -14.62 -4.47 8.08
N ALA A 121 -14.95 -5.00 6.90
CA ALA A 121 -15.49 -4.24 5.78
C ALA A 121 -16.87 -4.76 5.33
N THR A 122 -17.68 -3.89 4.74
CA THR A 122 -18.98 -4.26 4.17
C THR A 122 -18.83 -4.56 2.68
N SER A 123 -19.18 -5.78 2.28
CA SER A 123 -19.18 -6.19 0.87
C SER A 123 -20.14 -5.34 0.04
N GLN A 124 -19.67 -4.88 -1.12
CA GLN A 124 -20.47 -4.16 -2.12
C GLN A 124 -20.72 -5.01 -3.36
N SER A 125 -19.76 -5.86 -3.71
CA SER A 125 -19.86 -6.83 -4.79
C SER A 125 -19.02 -8.07 -4.46
N ARG A 126 -18.85 -8.99 -5.42
CA ARG A 126 -18.03 -10.19 -5.21
C ARG A 126 -16.59 -9.87 -4.80
N THR A 127 -15.97 -8.85 -5.41
CA THR A 127 -14.55 -8.53 -5.19
C THR A 127 -14.34 -7.13 -4.63
N THR A 128 -15.40 -6.37 -4.34
CA THR A 128 -15.30 -5.02 -3.78
C THR A 128 -16.01 -4.91 -2.45
N ALA A 129 -15.44 -4.09 -1.57
CA ALA A 129 -15.99 -3.77 -0.27
C ALA A 129 -15.73 -2.30 0.08
N SER A 130 -16.38 -1.84 1.14
CA SER A 130 -16.11 -0.53 1.74
C SER A 130 -15.92 -0.67 3.24
N ILE A 131 -14.94 0.04 3.78
CA ILE A 131 -14.73 0.15 5.22
C ILE A 131 -14.90 1.60 5.66
N THR A 132 -15.61 1.80 6.77
CA THR A 132 -15.76 3.13 7.36
C THR A 132 -14.57 3.41 8.28
N ALA A 133 -13.70 4.32 7.86
CA ALA A 133 -12.62 4.83 8.70
C ALA A 133 -13.17 5.87 9.67
N GLN A 134 -12.92 5.66 10.96
CA GLN A 134 -13.26 6.62 12.01
C GLN A 134 -12.08 7.59 12.22
N PRO A 135 -12.35 8.87 12.51
CA PRO A 135 -11.31 9.80 12.95
C PRO A 135 -10.54 9.22 14.14
N PRO A 136 -9.19 9.31 14.17
CA PRO A 136 -8.45 8.91 15.35
C PRO A 136 -8.88 9.78 16.55
N THR A 137 -9.08 9.12 17.69
CA THR A 137 -9.51 9.78 18.94
C THR A 137 -8.40 10.57 19.62
N ASP A 138 -7.16 10.17 19.37
CA ASP A 138 -5.95 10.83 19.86
C ASP A 138 -5.21 11.48 18.69
N GLU A 139 -4.25 12.36 18.98
CA GLU A 139 -3.43 12.96 17.92
C GLU A 139 -2.60 11.92 17.14
N ARG A 140 -2.52 10.64 17.55
CA ARG A 140 -1.69 9.61 16.92
C ARG A 140 -2.24 9.10 15.58
N PRO A 141 -1.39 8.61 14.64
CA PRO A 141 -1.89 8.00 13.42
C PRO A 141 -2.58 6.68 13.78
N ALA A 142 -3.80 6.49 13.30
CA ALA A 142 -4.48 5.21 13.46
C ALA A 142 -4.12 4.29 12.30
N ILE A 143 -4.03 2.98 12.57
CA ILE A 143 -3.83 1.96 11.53
C ILE A 143 -5.11 1.16 11.41
N LEU A 144 -5.74 1.24 10.25
CA LEU A 144 -6.89 0.42 9.91
C LEU A 144 -6.38 -0.85 9.22
N THR A 145 -6.62 -2.01 9.85
CA THR A 145 -6.25 -3.31 9.27
C THR A 145 -7.50 -3.98 8.73
N VAL A 146 -7.46 -4.36 7.46
CA VAL A 146 -8.54 -5.10 6.79
C VAL A 146 -8.01 -6.45 6.35
N ARG A 147 -8.82 -7.49 6.52
CA ARG A 147 -8.52 -8.83 6.05
C ARG A 147 -9.64 -9.34 5.14
N ALA A 148 -9.27 -10.13 4.15
CA ALA A 148 -10.19 -10.80 3.26
C ALA A 148 -9.80 -12.27 3.10
N HIS A 149 -10.80 -13.15 3.20
CA HIS A 149 -10.71 -14.57 2.93
C HIS A 149 -11.30 -14.84 1.54
N VAL A 150 -10.44 -15.17 0.58
CA VAL A 150 -10.79 -15.36 -0.82
C VAL A 150 -10.90 -16.85 -1.09
N ARG A 151 -12.12 -17.35 -1.30
CA ARG A 151 -12.36 -18.70 -1.82
C ARG A 151 -12.15 -18.65 -3.33
N ALA A 152 -11.22 -19.44 -3.81
CA ALA A 152 -10.77 -19.38 -5.19
C ALA A 152 -10.54 -20.76 -5.80
N ARG A 153 -10.40 -20.78 -7.12
CA ARG A 153 -10.00 -21.95 -7.89
C ARG A 153 -8.78 -21.63 -8.72
N THR A 154 -7.87 -22.60 -8.76
CA THR A 154 -6.76 -22.67 -9.69
C THR A 154 -7.07 -23.74 -10.74
N THR A 155 -6.18 -23.93 -11.71
CA THR A 155 -6.29 -25.02 -12.69
C THR A 155 -6.27 -26.41 -12.07
N THR A 156 -5.69 -26.56 -10.87
CA THR A 156 -5.46 -27.87 -10.23
C THR A 156 -6.32 -28.12 -9.00
N ALA A 157 -6.73 -27.08 -8.27
CA ALA A 157 -7.45 -27.25 -7.01
C ALA A 157 -8.31 -26.03 -6.61
N ARG A 158 -9.27 -26.28 -5.70
CA ARG A 158 -9.89 -25.23 -4.88
C ARG A 158 -8.92 -24.81 -3.77
N THR A 159 -8.85 -23.51 -3.50
CA THR A 159 -7.95 -22.94 -2.50
C THR A 159 -8.63 -21.80 -1.72
N ILE A 160 -8.08 -21.49 -0.55
CA ILE A 160 -8.45 -20.32 0.25
C ILE A 160 -7.22 -19.44 0.38
N LEU A 161 -7.30 -18.22 -0.15
CA LEU A 161 -6.25 -17.21 -0.05
C LEU A 161 -6.64 -16.20 1.02
N VAL A 162 -5.64 -15.65 1.69
CA VAL A 162 -5.84 -14.60 2.70
C VAL A 162 -5.11 -13.36 2.26
N ALA A 163 -5.84 -12.26 2.09
CA ALA A 163 -5.29 -10.97 1.79
C ALA A 163 -5.43 -10.04 3.01
N THR A 164 -4.41 -9.23 3.27
CA THR A 164 -4.41 -8.25 4.37
C THR A 164 -3.90 -6.91 3.85
N ALA A 165 -4.58 -5.83 4.21
CA ALA A 165 -4.15 -4.46 3.94
C ALA A 165 -4.10 -3.65 5.24
N ARG A 166 -3.14 -2.73 5.32
CA ARG A 166 -2.99 -1.78 6.41
C ARG A 166 -3.05 -0.38 5.82
N ILE A 167 -4.02 0.41 6.28
CA ILE A 167 -4.26 1.77 5.80
C ILE A 167 -3.92 2.70 6.95
N THR A 168 -3.00 3.64 6.70
CA THR A 168 -2.63 4.64 7.70
C THR A 168 -3.61 5.81 7.64
N LEU A 169 -4.27 6.09 8.76
CA LEU A 169 -5.18 7.22 8.89
C LEU A 169 -4.44 8.39 9.55
N ARG A 170 -4.44 9.56 8.89
CA ARG A 170 -3.78 10.77 9.38
C ARG A 170 -4.73 11.94 9.51
N GLN A 171 -4.57 12.74 10.55
CA GLN A 171 -5.24 14.02 10.67
C GLN A 171 -4.35 15.14 10.11
N PRO A 172 -4.86 15.99 9.20
CA PRO A 172 -4.11 17.11 8.69
C PRO A 172 -3.97 18.21 9.74
N ARG A 173 -2.78 18.79 9.83
CA ARG A 173 -2.46 20.03 10.54
C ARG A 173 -1.89 21.02 9.54
N ILE A 174 -2.29 22.28 9.67
CA ILE A 174 -1.74 23.36 8.87
C ILE A 174 -0.89 24.24 9.79
N LEU A 175 0.34 24.48 9.37
CA LEU A 175 1.21 25.50 9.93
C LEU A 175 1.29 26.63 8.92
N LEU A 176 1.05 27.85 9.38
CA LEU A 176 1.09 29.07 8.57
C LEU A 176 2.31 29.88 8.99
N SER A 177 3.05 30.41 8.02
CA SER A 177 4.14 31.36 8.30
C SER A 177 3.59 32.66 8.88
N ASP A 178 4.41 33.39 9.63
CA ASP A 178 4.01 34.66 10.27
C ASP A 178 3.54 35.73 9.27
N ASP A 179 4.05 35.70 8.04
CA ASP A 179 3.65 36.60 6.95
C ASP A 179 2.43 36.09 6.16
N HIS A 180 1.92 34.91 6.51
CA HIS A 180 0.82 34.16 5.88
C HIS A 180 1.01 33.92 4.38
N ARG A 181 2.26 33.84 3.89
CA ARG A 181 2.56 33.54 2.48
C ARG A 181 2.94 32.09 2.23
N ARG A 182 3.23 31.34 3.30
CA ARG A 182 3.60 29.94 3.21
C ARG A 182 2.75 29.10 4.13
N LEU A 183 2.20 28.02 3.58
CA LEU A 183 1.50 26.99 4.34
C LEU A 183 2.30 25.71 4.30
N LEU A 184 2.33 25.01 5.41
CA LEU A 184 2.88 23.67 5.52
C LEU A 184 1.77 22.76 6.04
N VAL A 185 1.46 21.71 5.27
CA VAL A 185 0.50 20.70 5.68
C VAL A 185 1.26 19.48 6.16
N THR A 186 1.06 19.13 7.43
CA THR A 186 1.68 17.96 8.06
C THR A 186 0.66 17.16 8.84
N ASP A 187 1.07 16.01 9.36
CA ASP A 187 0.41 15.43 10.53
C ASP A 187 1.02 15.95 11.84
N HIS A 188 0.56 15.42 12.97
CA HIS A 188 1.10 15.69 14.30
C HIS A 188 2.54 15.21 14.54
N THR A 189 3.07 14.30 13.71
CA THR A 189 4.48 13.87 13.76
C THR A 189 5.40 14.77 12.94
N GLY A 190 4.84 15.77 12.24
CA GLY A 190 5.57 16.63 11.32
C GLY A 190 5.80 16.00 9.95
N ARG A 191 5.17 14.86 9.63
CA ARG A 191 5.27 14.24 8.31
C ARG A 191 4.50 15.08 7.30
N PRO A 192 5.12 15.47 6.17
CA PRO A 192 4.48 16.33 5.18
C PRO A 192 3.40 15.60 4.39
N ALA A 193 2.29 16.29 4.11
CA ALA A 193 1.26 15.85 3.18
C ALA A 193 1.66 16.27 1.76
N LEU A 194 1.98 15.31 0.88
CA LEU A 194 2.46 15.58 -0.47
C LEU A 194 1.35 15.36 -1.51
N GLY A 195 1.20 16.25 -2.48
CA GLY A 195 0.21 16.09 -3.57
C GLY A 195 -1.25 16.21 -3.11
N VAL A 196 -1.48 16.68 -1.89
CA VAL A 196 -2.80 16.85 -1.29
C VAL A 196 -3.38 18.22 -1.66
N LEU A 197 -4.65 18.24 -2.07
CA LEU A 197 -5.43 19.45 -2.34
C LEU A 197 -5.66 20.25 -1.05
N VAL A 198 -5.41 21.55 -1.10
CA VAL A 198 -5.66 22.50 -0.02
C VAL A 198 -6.50 23.64 -0.56
N GLU A 199 -7.58 23.98 0.12
CA GLU A 199 -8.45 25.10 -0.22
C GLU A 199 -8.29 26.21 0.83
N ILE A 200 -8.04 27.43 0.38
CA ILE A 200 -7.92 28.64 1.20
C ILE A 200 -9.02 29.61 0.75
N GLY A 201 -10.15 29.61 1.47
CA GLY A 201 -11.37 30.22 0.98
C GLY A 201 -11.83 29.56 -0.34
N ALA A 202 -11.83 30.31 -1.43
CA ALA A 202 -12.17 29.81 -2.77
C ALA A 202 -10.94 29.35 -3.59
N ALA A 203 -9.73 29.67 -3.14
CA ALA A 203 -8.50 29.33 -3.86
C ALA A 203 -8.12 27.87 -3.61
N ARG A 204 -7.66 27.18 -4.66
CA ARG A 204 -7.25 25.77 -4.63
C ARG A 204 -5.76 25.64 -4.93
N HIS A 205 -5.07 24.90 -4.07
CA HIS A 205 -3.64 24.67 -4.14
C HIS A 205 -3.35 23.18 -3.97
N VAL A 206 -2.23 22.70 -4.49
CA VAL A 206 -1.75 21.34 -4.24
C VAL A 206 -0.42 21.45 -3.52
N THR A 207 -0.27 20.70 -2.44
CA THR A 207 0.98 20.66 -1.66
C THR A 207 2.14 20.14 -2.50
N GLY A 208 3.23 20.90 -2.53
CA GLY A 208 4.46 20.55 -3.22
C GLY A 208 5.42 19.73 -2.34
N ALA A 209 6.71 19.78 -2.69
CA ALA A 209 7.76 19.11 -1.93
C ALA A 209 7.74 19.55 -0.45
N GLY A 210 7.90 18.58 0.45
CA GLY A 210 7.84 18.84 1.89
C GLY A 210 6.48 19.30 2.40
N GLY A 211 5.40 19.18 1.61
CA GLY A 211 4.03 19.51 2.03
C GLY A 211 3.76 21.01 2.07
N ALA A 212 4.61 21.80 1.43
CA ALA A 212 4.54 23.25 1.42
C ALA A 212 3.71 23.78 0.25
N ILE A 213 3.07 24.93 0.49
CA ILE A 213 2.43 25.77 -0.52
C ILE A 213 2.98 27.18 -0.32
N GLU A 214 3.60 27.72 -1.35
CA GLU A 214 3.97 29.12 -1.43
C GLU A 214 2.82 29.85 -2.14
N LEU A 215 2.37 30.96 -1.55
CA LEU A 215 1.28 31.77 -2.08
C LEU A 215 1.83 33.03 -2.74
N ASP A 216 1.31 33.36 -3.92
CA ASP A 216 1.65 34.59 -4.63
C ASP A 216 1.24 35.85 -3.85
N ALA A 217 0.22 35.73 -2.99
CA ALA A 217 -0.28 36.78 -2.13
C ALA A 217 -0.55 36.25 -0.71
N ARG A 218 -0.56 37.17 0.27
CA ARG A 218 -0.87 36.83 1.66
C ARG A 218 -2.24 36.15 1.77
N ALA A 219 -2.31 35.04 2.51
CA ALA A 219 -3.57 34.37 2.79
C ALA A 219 -4.52 35.32 3.56
N PRO A 220 -5.79 35.47 3.13
CA PRO A 220 -6.72 36.37 3.80
C PRO A 220 -7.01 35.93 5.23
N THR A 221 -6.85 36.82 6.21
CA THR A 221 -7.23 36.53 7.60
C THR A 221 -8.72 36.15 7.69
N GLY A 222 -9.01 35.09 8.42
CA GLY A 222 -10.36 34.53 8.56
C GLY A 222 -10.78 33.58 7.43
N ALA A 223 -9.97 33.41 6.37
CA ALA A 223 -10.25 32.44 5.31
C ALA A 223 -10.32 31.02 5.88
N THR A 224 -11.33 30.25 5.45
CA THR A 224 -11.46 28.84 5.81
C THR A 224 -10.38 28.02 5.14
N LEU A 225 -9.79 27.10 5.89
CA LEU A 225 -8.77 26.18 5.41
C LEU A 225 -9.35 24.78 5.32
N THR A 226 -9.19 24.16 4.17
CA THR A 226 -9.63 22.79 3.89
C THR A 226 -8.48 21.97 3.31
N VAL A 227 -8.27 20.73 3.74
CA VAL A 227 -7.23 19.82 3.22
C VAL A 227 -7.90 18.54 2.76
N ALA A 228 -7.81 18.16 1.49
CA ALA A 228 -8.52 17.01 0.92
C ALA A 228 -10.04 17.01 1.24
N GLY A 229 -10.68 18.17 1.28
CA GLY A 229 -12.10 18.31 1.67
C GLY A 229 -12.36 18.27 3.19
N ILE A 230 -11.32 18.18 4.02
CA ILE A 230 -11.38 18.21 5.49
C ILE A 230 -11.20 19.62 6.00
N ALA A 231 -12.14 20.13 6.80
CA ALA A 231 -11.96 21.40 7.48
C ALA A 231 -10.74 21.33 8.43
N ALA A 232 -9.77 22.22 8.21
CA ALA A 232 -8.50 22.29 8.93
C ALA A 232 -8.34 23.57 9.76
N GLY A 233 -9.33 24.47 9.70
CA GLY A 233 -9.39 25.68 10.54
C GLY A 233 -9.62 26.95 9.75
N LYS A 234 -9.08 28.06 10.25
CA LYS A 234 -9.09 29.37 9.59
C LYS A 234 -7.70 30.00 9.68
N VAL A 235 -7.38 30.85 8.72
CA VAL A 235 -6.20 31.73 8.78
C VAL A 235 -6.38 32.71 9.95
N THR A 236 -5.51 32.63 10.95
CA THR A 236 -5.45 33.57 12.09
C THR A 236 -4.39 34.61 11.86
#